data_AF-A0A925G1R4-F1
#
_entry.id   AF-A0A925G1R4-F1
#
_cell.length_a   1.000
_cell.length_b   1.000
_cell.length_c   1.000
_cell.angle_alpha   90.00
_cell.angle_beta   90.00
_cell.angle_gamma   90.00
#
_symmetry.space_group_name_H-M   'P 1'
#
loop_
_entity.id
_entity.type
_entity.pdbx_description
1 polymer ?
#
loop_
_entity_poly.entity_id
_entity_poly.type
_entity_poly.pdbx_seq_one_letter_code
_entity_poly.pdbx_strand_id
1 'polypeptide(L)'
;FETLEFRVTDVCLTVNEAVMIAGLARALARACYQEAMSDKKIIHARPELLRAAKWRAARYGLDADLIDVEARRAVPAPELVEKLLSYLRPTLEEHEEWKSLSNHHALLSATHARRA
;
A
#
# COMPACT_ATOMS: atom_id res chain seq x y z
N PHE A 1 -0.80 25.12 0.08
CA PHE A 1 -1.85 24.10 0.28
C PHE A 1 -1.49 23.28 1.50
N GLU A 2 -2.48 22.85 2.28
CA GLU A 2 -2.32 21.89 3.38
C GLU A 2 -2.67 20.49 2.86
N THR A 3 -1.69 19.81 2.28
CA THR A 3 -1.89 18.51 1.61
C THR A 3 -0.81 17.52 1.99
N LEU A 4 -1.18 16.24 2.08
CA LEU A 4 -0.25 15.13 2.15
C LEU A 4 0.05 14.63 0.74
N GLU A 5 1.31 14.71 0.32
CA GLU A 5 1.74 14.32 -1.03
C GLU A 5 2.46 12.96 -1.04
N PHE A 6 1.92 11.99 -1.78
CA PHE A 6 2.54 10.69 -1.98
C PHE A 6 3.43 10.71 -3.23
N ARG A 7 4.74 10.50 -3.06
CA ARG A 7 5.75 10.59 -4.13
C ARG A 7 6.55 9.30 -4.31
N VAL A 8 5.89 8.16 -4.16
CA VAL A 8 6.55 6.83 -4.19
C VAL A 8 6.20 6.01 -5.44
N THR A 9 5.17 6.39 -6.17
CA THR A 9 4.61 5.61 -7.27
C THR A 9 5.22 6.00 -8.60
N ASP A 10 5.46 5.01 -9.47
CA ASP A 10 5.78 5.25 -10.88
C ASP A 10 4.54 5.71 -11.67
N VAL A 11 4.75 6.09 -12.93
CA VAL A 11 3.67 6.47 -13.86
C VAL A 11 2.80 5.25 -14.17
N CYS A 12 1.49 5.38 -14.00
CA CYS A 12 0.50 4.35 -14.34
C CYS A 12 0.33 4.25 -15.86
N LEU A 13 0.18 3.03 -16.40
CA LEU A 13 -0.04 2.83 -17.83
C LEU A 13 -1.52 2.95 -18.23
N THR A 14 -2.43 2.86 -17.27
CA THR A 14 -3.86 2.98 -17.49
C THR A 14 -4.51 3.93 -16.48
N VAL A 15 -5.66 4.49 -16.87
CA VAL A 15 -6.50 5.30 -15.95
C VAL A 15 -6.98 4.47 -14.77
N ASN A 16 -7.31 3.19 -14.99
CA ASN A 16 -7.76 2.31 -13.91
C ASN A 16 -6.69 2.09 -12.85
N GLU A 17 -5.42 1.90 -13.24
CA GLU A 17 -4.30 1.81 -12.30
C GLU A 17 -4.12 3.12 -11.53
N ALA A 18 -4.20 4.27 -12.20
CA ALA A 18 -4.08 5.58 -11.55
C ALA A 18 -5.20 5.82 -10.53
N VAL A 19 -6.45 5.50 -10.87
CA VAL A 19 -7.61 5.59 -9.97
C VAL A 19 -7.45 4.63 -8.78
N MET A 20 -6.99 3.41 -9.03
CA MET A 20 -6.71 2.43 -7.97
C MET A 20 -5.66 2.96 -6.99
N ILE A 21 -4.51 3.40 -7.48
CA ILE A 21 -3.44 3.95 -6.62
C ILE A 21 -3.92 5.17 -5.84
N ALA A 22 -4.64 6.09 -6.50
CA ALA A 22 -5.17 7.28 -5.84
C ALA A 22 -6.18 6.93 -4.73
N GLY A 23 -7.06 5.96 -4.99
CA GLY A 23 -8.04 5.49 -4.02
C GLY A 23 -7.40 4.78 -2.82
N LEU A 24 -6.37 3.95 -3.04
CA LEU A 24 -5.60 3.33 -1.96
C LEU A 24 -4.85 4.37 -1.12
N ALA A 25 -4.23 5.37 -1.75
CA ALA A 25 -3.54 6.45 -1.04
C ALA A 25 -4.52 7.28 -0.18
N ARG A 26 -5.70 7.60 -0.71
CA ARG A 26 -6.77 8.28 0.05
C ARG A 26 -7.26 7.43 1.22
N ALA A 27 -7.55 6.15 0.98
CA ALA A 27 -8.00 5.23 2.03
C ALA A 27 -6.95 5.10 3.13
N LEU A 28 -5.66 5.02 2.78
CA LEU A 28 -4.55 4.98 3.73
C LEU A 28 -4.49 6.25 4.58
N ALA A 29 -4.58 7.43 3.97
CA ALA A 29 -4.57 8.70 4.70
C ALA A 29 -5.77 8.80 5.66
N ARG A 30 -6.96 8.39 5.23
CA ARG A 30 -8.19 8.39 6.04
C ARG A 30 -8.11 7.39 7.19
N ALA A 31 -7.62 6.18 6.96
CA ALA A 31 -7.43 5.16 7.99
C ALA A 31 -6.45 5.66 9.06
N CYS A 32 -5.28 6.18 8.65
CA CYS A 32 -4.31 6.76 9.58
C CYS A 32 -4.88 7.96 10.36
N TYR A 33 -5.70 8.79 9.73
CA TYR A 33 -6.38 9.90 10.41
C TYR A 33 -7.37 9.39 11.46
N GLN A 34 -8.20 8.40 11.13
CA GLN A 34 -9.14 7.78 12.08
C GLN A 34 -8.41 7.17 13.29
N GLU A 35 -7.29 6.49 13.06
CA GLU A 35 -6.45 5.94 14.13
C GLU A 35 -5.85 7.02 15.03
N ALA A 36 -5.36 8.12 14.43
CA ALA A 36 -4.82 9.25 15.19
C ALA A 36 -5.90 9.95 16.04
N MET A 37 -7.12 10.09 15.53
CA MET A 37 -8.25 10.65 16.29
C MET A 37 -8.76 9.71 17.39
N SER A 38 -8.41 8.42 17.32
CA SER A 38 -8.81 7.41 18.31
C SER A 38 -7.70 7.09 19.32
N ASP A 39 -6.64 7.92 19.37
CA ASP A 39 -5.44 7.72 20.21
C ASP A 39 -4.83 6.31 20.09
N LYS A 40 -4.93 5.70 18.91
CA LYS A 40 -4.34 4.38 18.68
C LYS A 40 -2.81 4.49 18.72
N LYS A 41 -2.17 3.54 19.42
CA LYS A 41 -0.72 3.53 19.57
C LYS A 41 -0.01 3.38 18.20
N ILE A 42 0.84 4.34 17.87
CA ILE A 42 1.70 4.29 16.69
C ILE A 42 2.84 3.28 16.91
N ILE A 43 3.03 2.38 15.95
CA ILE A 43 4.17 1.45 15.95
C ILE A 43 5.38 2.19 15.40
N HIS A 44 6.38 2.43 16.25
CA HIS A 44 7.64 3.01 15.81
C HIS A 44 8.56 1.92 15.25
N ALA A 45 8.72 1.93 13.93
CA ALA A 45 9.72 1.13 13.24
C ALA A 45 11.07 1.84 13.22
N ARG A 46 12.15 1.06 13.27
CA ARG A 46 13.49 1.58 13.05
C ARG A 46 13.63 2.13 11.62
N PRO A 47 14.19 3.34 11.41
CA PRO A 47 14.36 3.90 10.07
C PRO A 47 15.14 3.00 9.11
N GLU A 48 16.10 2.23 9.63
CA GLU A 48 16.88 1.28 8.82
C GLU A 48 16.00 0.15 8.27
N LEU A 49 15.04 -0.34 9.07
CA LEU A 49 14.11 -1.38 8.66
C LEU A 49 13.15 -0.86 7.57
N LEU A 50 12.65 0.37 7.72
CA LEU A 50 11.79 1.01 6.71
C LEU A 50 12.54 1.21 5.38
N ARG A 51 13.80 1.64 5.42
CA ARG A 51 14.64 1.77 4.23
C ARG A 51 14.89 0.43 3.55
N ALA A 52 15.19 -0.61 4.32
CA ALA A 52 15.37 -1.97 3.79
C ALA A 52 14.08 -2.51 3.14
N ALA A 53 12.93 -2.31 3.80
CA ALA A 53 11.63 -2.73 3.28
C ALA A 53 11.31 -2.03 1.95
N LYS A 54 11.48 -0.70 1.90
CA LYS A 54 11.29 0.10 0.68
C LYS A 54 12.22 -0.35 -0.44
N TRP A 55 13.52 -0.52 -0.16
CA TRP A 55 14.49 -0.94 -1.16
C TRP A 55 14.15 -2.31 -1.74
N ARG A 56 13.79 -3.27 -0.88
CA ARG A 56 13.44 -4.63 -1.30
C ARG A 56 12.17 -4.64 -2.17
N ALA A 57 11.15 -3.89 -1.78
CA ALA A 57 9.93 -3.74 -2.59
C ALA A 57 10.23 -3.10 -3.96
N ALA A 58 11.03 -2.03 -4.00
CA ALA A 58 11.40 -1.38 -5.25
C ALA A 58 12.25 -2.28 -6.17
N ARG A 59 13.13 -3.12 -5.61
CA ARG A 59 14.06 -3.94 -6.39
C ARG A 59 13.45 -5.23 -6.92
N TYR A 60 12.51 -5.83 -6.19
CA TYR A 60 12.00 -7.18 -6.49
C TYR A 60 10.49 -7.24 -6.71
N GLY A 61 9.75 -6.17 -6.43
CA GLY A 61 8.31 -6.10 -6.69
C GLY A 61 7.51 -7.19 -5.96
N LEU A 62 6.47 -7.68 -6.63
CA LEU A 62 5.46 -8.58 -6.05
C LEU A 62 5.80 -10.08 -6.16
N ASP A 63 6.97 -10.45 -6.70
CA ASP A 63 7.39 -11.85 -6.81
C ASP A 63 8.32 -12.31 -5.68
N ALA A 64 8.73 -11.39 -4.82
CA ALA A 64 9.63 -11.69 -3.73
C ALA A 64 8.89 -11.70 -2.39
N ASP A 65 9.54 -12.27 -1.39
CA ASP A 65 9.18 -11.96 -0.02
C ASP A 65 9.46 -10.48 0.24
N LEU A 66 8.55 -9.77 0.88
CA LEU A 66 8.70 -8.41 1.37
C LEU A 66 8.88 -8.40 2.88
N ILE A 67 9.29 -7.27 3.45
CA ILE A 67 9.51 -7.14 4.89
C ILE A 67 8.21 -6.67 5.54
N ASP A 68 7.58 -7.52 6.35
CA ASP A 68 6.56 -7.08 7.30
C ASP A 68 7.28 -6.38 8.47
N VAL A 69 7.15 -5.05 8.51
CA VAL A 69 7.83 -4.19 9.49
C VAL A 69 7.29 -4.41 10.90
N GLU A 70 6.01 -4.72 11.04
CA GLU A 70 5.35 -4.96 12.31
C GLU A 70 5.74 -6.33 12.88
N ALA A 71 5.62 -7.38 12.05
CA ALA A 71 5.97 -8.74 12.44
C ALA A 71 7.49 -9.01 12.44
N ARG A 72 8.29 -8.09 11.89
CA ARG A 72 9.77 -8.17 11.77
C ARG A 72 10.26 -9.44 11.08
N ARG A 73 9.55 -9.88 10.05
CA ARG A 73 9.89 -11.06 9.24
C ARG A 73 9.66 -10.81 7.76
N ALA A 74 10.32 -11.61 6.92
CA ALA A 74 10.01 -11.65 5.50
C ALA A 74 8.74 -12.48 5.27
N VAL A 75 7.87 -12.02 4.37
CA VAL A 75 6.59 -12.65 4.01
C VAL A 75 6.38 -12.54 2.50
N PRO A 76 5.72 -13.50 1.83
CA PRO A 76 5.39 -13.36 0.41
C PRO A 76 4.66 -12.05 0.12
N ALA A 77 5.00 -11.34 -0.96
CA ALA A 77 4.35 -10.06 -1.29
C ALA A 77 2.82 -10.12 -1.32
N PRO A 78 2.15 -11.19 -1.84
CA PRO A 78 0.70 -11.28 -1.79
C PRO A 78 0.12 -11.23 -0.38
N GLU A 79 0.77 -11.87 0.61
CA GLU A 79 0.37 -11.83 2.03
C GLU A 79 0.41 -10.39 2.55
N LEU A 80 1.47 -9.63 2.22
CA LEU A 80 1.61 -8.25 2.67
C LEU A 80 0.61 -7.30 1.98
N VAL A 81 0.29 -7.55 0.71
CA VAL A 81 -0.75 -6.82 -0.03
C VAL A 81 -2.13 -7.11 0.57
N GLU A 82 -2.45 -8.37 0.86
CA GLU A 82 -3.70 -8.75 1.53
C GLU A 82 -3.82 -8.13 2.92
N LYS A 83 -2.72 -8.07 3.68
CA LYS A 83 -2.66 -7.37 4.97
C LYS A 83 -3.00 -5.88 4.81
N LEU A 84 -2.42 -5.21 3.81
CA LEU A 84 -2.73 -3.81 3.50
C LEU A 84 -4.21 -3.63 3.09
N LEU A 85 -4.72 -4.47 2.19
CA LEU A 85 -6.13 -4.37 1.75
C LEU A 85 -7.09 -4.62 2.91
N SER A 86 -6.79 -5.58 3.77
CA SER A 86 -7.58 -5.86 4.97
C SER A 86 -7.60 -4.65 5.92
N TYR A 87 -6.46 -3.98 6.08
CA TYR A 87 -6.36 -2.74 6.85
C TYR A 87 -7.19 -1.60 6.25
N LEU A 88 -7.20 -1.45 4.91
CA LEU A 88 -7.93 -0.39 4.22
C LEU A 88 -9.41 -0.70 3.99
N ARG A 89 -9.83 -1.96 4.15
CA ARG A 89 -11.18 -2.42 3.81
C ARG A 89 -12.30 -1.61 4.46
N PRO A 90 -12.28 -1.31 5.78
CA PRO A 90 -13.35 -0.53 6.40
C PRO A 90 -13.54 0.83 5.75
N THR A 91 -12.44 1.53 5.45
CA THR A 91 -12.47 2.83 4.78
C THR A 91 -12.93 2.72 3.33
N LEU A 92 -12.51 1.68 2.60
CA LEU A 92 -12.95 1.45 1.23
C LEU A 92 -14.43 1.06 1.14
N GLU A 93 -14.96 0.35 2.14
CA GLU A 93 -16.39 0.02 2.24
C GLU A 93 -17.22 1.25 2.63
N GLU A 94 -16.74 2.12 3.53
CA GLU A 94 -17.37 3.41 3.89
C GLU A 94 -17.61 4.29 2.64
N HIS A 95 -16.74 4.19 1.63
CA HIS A 95 -16.82 4.93 0.39
C HIS A 95 -17.37 4.13 -0.80
N GLU A 96 -17.86 2.90 -0.60
CA GLU A 96 -18.38 2.01 -1.66
C GLU A 96 -17.35 1.64 -2.75
N GLU A 97 -16.06 1.76 -2.45
CA GLU A 97 -14.96 1.58 -3.41
C GLU A 97 -14.32 0.20 -3.35
N TRP A 98 -14.59 -0.59 -2.31
CA TRP A 98 -13.97 -1.91 -2.09
C TRP A 98 -13.97 -2.79 -3.35
N LYS A 99 -15.15 -3.02 -3.96
CA LYS A 99 -15.28 -3.88 -5.14
C LYS A 99 -14.47 -3.39 -6.35
N SER A 100 -14.30 -2.07 -6.47
CA SER A 100 -13.60 -1.44 -7.60
C SER A 100 -12.08 -1.50 -7.40
N LEU A 101 -11.61 -1.26 -6.17
CA LEU A 101 -10.18 -1.07 -5.88
C LEU A 101 -9.48 -2.29 -5.28
N SER A 102 -10.21 -3.30 -4.79
CA SER A 102 -9.65 -4.53 -4.23
C SER A 102 -9.34 -5.61 -5.28
N ASN A 103 -9.44 -5.30 -6.57
CA ASN A 103 -9.24 -6.29 -7.62
C ASN A 103 -7.76 -6.69 -7.73
N HIS A 104 -7.42 -7.86 -7.18
CA HIS A 104 -6.05 -8.40 -7.13
C HIS A 104 -5.34 -8.46 -8.48
N HIS A 105 -6.06 -8.67 -9.59
CA HIS A 105 -5.45 -8.72 -10.91
C HIS A 105 -4.88 -7.35 -11.34
N ALA A 106 -5.53 -6.25 -10.95
CA ALA A 106 -5.04 -4.89 -11.20
C ALA A 106 -3.84 -4.53 -10.31
N LEU A 107 -3.80 -5.05 -9.08
CA LEU A 107 -2.69 -4.86 -8.15
C LEU A 107 -1.42 -5.58 -8.62
N LEU A 108 -1.57 -6.78 -9.18
CA LEU A 108 -0.46 -7.56 -9.73
C LEU A 108 0.05 -6.99 -11.05
N SER A 109 -0.83 -6.45 -11.92
CA SER A 109 -0.44 -5.88 -13.22
C SER A 109 0.34 -4.57 -13.12
N ALA A 110 0.23 -3.82 -12.02
CA ALA A 110 0.95 -2.57 -11.81
C ALA A 110 2.48 -2.73 -11.70
N THR A 111 2.99 -3.96 -11.63
CA THR A 111 4.44 -4.26 -11.64
C THR A 111 4.99 -4.36 -13.06
N HIS A 112 5.01 -3.24 -13.79
CA HIS A 112 5.48 -3.19 -15.19
C HIS A 112 7.01 -3.33 -15.36
N ALA A 113 7.77 -3.52 -14.27
CA ALA A 113 9.23 -3.71 -14.28
C ALA A 113 9.71 -4.95 -15.08
N ARG A 114 8.78 -5.78 -15.60
CA ARG A 114 9.06 -6.95 -16.44
C ARG A 114 8.88 -6.73 -17.95
N ARG A 115 8.48 -5.53 -18.40
CA ARG A 115 8.23 -5.24 -19.83
C ARG A 115 9.34 -4.45 -20.54
N ALA A 116 10.51 -4.28 -19.91
CA ALA A 116 11.66 -3.59 -20.48
C ALA A 116 12.86 -4.53 -20.63
#